data_AF-A0AAT9K3M2-F1
#
_entry.id   AF-A0AAT9K3M2-F1
#
_cell.length_a   1.000
_cell.length_b   1.000
_cell.length_c   1.000
_cell.angle_alpha   90.00
_cell.angle_beta   90.00
_cell.angle_gamma   90.00
#
_symmetry.space_group_name_H-M   'P 1'
#
loop_
_entity.id
_entity.type
_entity.pdbx_description
1 polymer ?
#
loop_
_entity_poly.entity_id
_entity_poly.type
_entity_poly.pdbx_seq_one_letter_code
_entity_poly.pdbx_strand_id
1 'polypeptide(L)'
;MPRGVAPAFGGRKPKGWAWASTAVPDFQSGFLRLVNRFQGSKLWLACVPLATVIAVLWGVAANAQDAAEPVPSAQFLVNNLWLMISTVLVIFMNAGFAMVETGLCRQKNAVNVLAKNLIVFTLAATAYWIIGYSLMYGSPVIDGFLYFGKGGPLGLFFDSTVSAETIKNDGLIPSLDFLFQAAFAGTAATIVSGAVAERIKFVDFIIFSLILTAIIYPISGSWQWNVGSGWLNKAGFLDFAGSTVVHSVGGWAALVGAIILGPRMGKFQDGRPGALPGHNLAIATLGALILWIGWYGFNGGSVLAFNTAVPYVAVTTTLGGAAGGITATITSWATSGKPDLSMVINGILAGLVGVTAGCDGFGMGGSFIAGAIAGVLVVFSVYTFENLKIDDPVGACSVHLVCGVWGTLAVGLFNLQKGLFYGHGFAQLGSQILGIVSYGVWTVVGSVIIWSILKALLGLRVSPEEELQGLDIGEHGMEAYSGFAKDASNALSSISE
;
A
#
# COMPACT_ATOMS: atom_id res chain seq x y z
N MET A 1 5.95 -0.91 -81.95
CA MET A 1 4.86 -0.29 -82.75
C MET A 1 3.54 -0.58 -82.05
N PRO A 2 2.56 0.33 -82.00
CA PRO A 2 2.58 1.79 -81.75
C PRO A 2 1.82 2.12 -80.42
N ARG A 3 2.14 3.18 -79.65
CA ARG A 3 1.79 4.63 -79.76
C ARG A 3 0.29 4.96 -79.92
N GLY A 4 -0.19 5.89 -79.07
CA GLY A 4 -1.41 6.70 -79.25
C GLY A 4 -2.05 7.06 -77.89
N VAL A 5 -1.65 8.10 -77.16
CA VAL A 5 -1.94 9.55 -77.33
C VAL A 5 -3.43 9.90 -77.10
N ALA A 6 -3.68 10.71 -76.05
CA ALA A 6 -4.96 11.31 -75.64
C ALA A 6 -5.54 12.27 -76.69
N PRO A 7 -6.82 12.71 -76.59
CA PRO A 7 -7.07 13.97 -75.86
C PRO A 7 -8.47 14.12 -75.21
N ALA A 8 -8.59 15.20 -74.46
CA ALA A 8 -9.80 15.71 -73.82
C ALA A 8 -10.70 16.55 -74.76
N PHE A 9 -11.84 16.95 -74.19
CA PHE A 9 -12.75 18.08 -74.51
C PHE A 9 -13.99 17.84 -75.36
N GLY A 10 -15.11 18.40 -74.88
CA GLY A 10 -16.11 19.02 -75.73
C GLY A 10 -17.55 18.68 -75.34
N GLY A 11 -18.28 19.63 -74.76
CA GLY A 11 -19.64 19.42 -74.25
C GLY A 11 -20.74 19.45 -75.31
N ARG A 12 -21.98 19.13 -74.87
CA ARG A 12 -23.25 19.67 -75.39
C ARG A 12 -24.41 19.26 -74.48
N LYS A 13 -25.22 20.25 -74.11
CA LYS A 13 -26.49 20.10 -73.35
C LYS A 13 -27.56 19.37 -74.18
N PRO A 14 -28.50 18.66 -73.56
CA PRO A 14 -29.84 18.52 -74.11
C PRO A 14 -30.90 19.23 -73.28
N LYS A 15 -31.77 19.94 -74.00
CA LYS A 15 -32.98 20.61 -73.53
C LYS A 15 -34.08 19.57 -73.21
N GLY A 16 -34.70 19.75 -72.05
CA GLY A 16 -36.16 19.81 -71.85
C GLY A 16 -37.01 18.60 -72.19
N TRP A 17 -37.59 17.97 -71.17
CA TRP A 17 -38.87 17.27 -71.26
C TRP A 17 -39.84 17.92 -70.27
N ALA A 18 -40.87 18.57 -70.81
CA ALA A 18 -41.98 19.11 -70.05
C ALA A 18 -43.02 17.99 -69.83
N TRP A 19 -43.45 17.82 -68.58
CA TRP A 19 -44.67 17.10 -68.22
C TRP A 19 -45.51 18.01 -67.32
N ALA A 20 -46.78 18.15 -67.67
CA ALA A 20 -47.73 19.03 -67.01
C ALA A 20 -48.14 18.52 -65.62
N SER A 21 -48.13 19.47 -64.67
CA SER A 21 -48.98 19.60 -63.48
C SER A 21 -49.42 18.34 -62.73
N THR A 22 -48.64 17.98 -61.71
CA THR A 22 -49.19 17.67 -60.38
C THR A 22 -48.68 18.75 -59.43
N ALA A 23 -49.61 19.44 -58.76
CA ALA A 23 -49.30 20.58 -57.90
C ALA A 23 -48.33 20.17 -56.78
N VAL A 24 -47.07 20.62 -56.88
CA VAL A 24 -46.10 20.55 -55.80
C VAL A 24 -46.63 21.44 -54.67
N PRO A 25 -46.83 20.92 -53.44
CA PRO A 25 -47.25 21.76 -52.32
C PRO A 25 -46.24 22.89 -52.15
N ASP A 26 -46.72 24.13 -52.15
CA ASP A 26 -45.89 25.31 -52.03
C ASP A 26 -45.06 25.25 -50.73
N PHE A 27 -43.74 25.09 -50.87
CA PHE A 27 -42.79 25.04 -49.77
C PHE A 27 -42.87 26.29 -48.90
N GLN A 28 -43.17 27.45 -49.49
CA GLN A 28 -43.37 28.68 -48.73
C GLN A 28 -44.58 28.56 -47.82
N SER A 29 -45.72 28.06 -48.32
CA SER A 29 -46.90 27.81 -47.49
C SER A 29 -46.68 26.78 -46.38
N GLY A 30 -45.78 25.80 -46.58
CA GLY A 30 -45.41 24.80 -45.57
C GLY A 30 -44.47 25.36 -44.51
N PHE A 31 -43.44 26.10 -44.93
CA PHE A 31 -42.48 26.78 -44.07
C PHE A 31 -43.13 27.87 -43.23
N LEU A 32 -43.98 28.71 -43.85
CA LEU A 32 -44.72 29.76 -43.14
C LEU A 32 -45.72 29.17 -42.14
N ARG A 33 -46.35 28.03 -42.45
CA ARG A 33 -47.21 27.32 -41.48
C ARG A 33 -46.41 26.78 -40.30
N LEU A 34 -45.19 26.27 -40.52
CA LEU A 34 -44.30 25.81 -39.46
C LEU A 34 -43.81 26.97 -38.58
N VAL A 35 -43.36 28.07 -39.19
CA VAL A 35 -42.89 29.27 -38.50
C VAL A 35 -44.03 29.94 -37.71
N ASN A 36 -45.23 30.04 -38.28
CA ASN A 36 -46.39 30.58 -37.57
C ASN A 36 -46.83 29.68 -36.40
N ARG A 37 -46.69 28.36 -36.51
CA ARG A 37 -46.90 27.41 -35.40
C ARG A 37 -45.90 27.64 -34.26
N PHE A 38 -44.65 27.94 -34.60
CA PHE A 38 -43.59 28.22 -33.64
C PHE A 38 -43.71 29.61 -32.99
N GLN A 39 -44.06 30.65 -33.76
CA GLN A 39 -44.25 32.02 -33.25
C GLN A 39 -45.43 32.17 -32.30
N GLY A 40 -46.50 31.37 -32.48
CA GLY A 40 -47.67 31.37 -31.59
C GLY A 40 -47.48 30.57 -30.29
N SER A 41 -46.40 29.81 -30.15
CA SER A 41 -46.14 28.99 -28.96
C SER A 41 -45.05 29.61 -28.09
N LYS A 42 -45.24 29.65 -26.77
CA LYS A 42 -44.21 30.14 -25.82
C LYS A 42 -42.92 29.29 -25.81
N LEU A 43 -42.82 28.22 -26.62
CA LEU A 43 -41.64 27.36 -26.71
C LEU A 43 -40.41 28.06 -27.27
N TRP A 44 -40.55 29.08 -28.14
CA TRP A 44 -39.37 29.81 -28.64
C TRP A 44 -38.65 30.60 -27.53
N LEU A 45 -39.38 31.05 -26.50
CA LEU A 45 -38.80 31.67 -25.31
C LEU A 45 -37.99 30.66 -24.47
N ALA A 46 -38.25 29.36 -24.59
CA ALA A 46 -37.44 28.30 -23.97
C ALA A 46 -36.19 27.96 -24.79
N CYS A 47 -36.19 28.25 -26.10
CA CYS A 47 -35.02 28.06 -26.96
C CYS A 47 -33.94 29.14 -26.73
N VAL A 48 -34.31 30.34 -26.28
CA VAL A 48 -33.34 31.42 -26.01
C VAL A 48 -32.40 31.06 -24.85
N PRO A 49 -32.87 30.66 -23.65
CA PRO A 49 -32.00 30.19 -22.57
C PRO A 49 -31.15 29.00 -22.99
N LEU A 50 -31.71 28.05 -23.77
CA LEU A 50 -30.97 26.89 -24.24
C LEU A 50 -29.86 27.28 -25.22
N ALA A 51 -30.12 28.19 -26.16
CA ALA A 51 -29.11 28.70 -27.09
C ALA A 51 -28.06 29.54 -26.37
N THR A 52 -28.43 30.32 -25.35
CA THR A 52 -27.49 31.06 -24.50
C THR A 52 -26.65 30.11 -23.66
N VAL A 53 -27.23 29.05 -23.08
CA VAL A 53 -26.49 28.01 -22.36
C VAL A 53 -25.54 27.29 -23.30
N ILE A 54 -25.98 26.91 -24.51
CA ILE A 54 -25.11 26.29 -25.50
C ILE A 54 -23.98 27.24 -25.89
N ALA A 55 -24.25 28.51 -26.16
CA ALA A 55 -23.23 29.49 -26.54
C ALA A 55 -22.25 29.81 -25.40
N VAL A 56 -22.73 29.86 -24.16
CA VAL A 56 -21.88 29.99 -22.96
C VAL A 56 -21.04 28.72 -22.78
N LEU A 57 -21.64 27.53 -22.87
CA LEU A 57 -20.90 26.27 -22.78
C LEU A 57 -19.84 26.13 -23.88
N TRP A 58 -20.14 26.58 -25.11
CA TRP A 58 -19.19 26.60 -26.22
C TRP A 58 -18.11 27.68 -26.05
N GLY A 59 -18.46 28.86 -25.55
CA GLY A 59 -17.50 29.93 -25.25
C GLY A 59 -16.56 29.59 -24.10
N VAL A 60 -17.04 28.88 -23.08
CA VAL A 60 -16.23 28.37 -21.97
C VAL A 60 -15.34 27.21 -22.43
N ALA A 61 -15.85 26.31 -23.29
CA ALA A 61 -15.05 25.24 -23.89
C ALA A 61 -13.95 25.77 -24.83
N ALA A 62 -14.23 26.82 -25.61
CA ALA A 62 -13.25 27.43 -26.51
C ALA A 62 -12.10 28.13 -25.75
N ASN A 63 -12.41 28.85 -24.66
CA ASN A 63 -11.37 29.49 -23.83
C ASN A 63 -10.54 28.49 -23.00
N ALA A 64 -11.05 27.27 -22.74
CA ALA A 64 -10.30 26.22 -22.08
C ALA A 64 -9.20 25.60 -22.96
N GLN A 65 -9.24 25.84 -24.28
CA GLN A 65 -8.35 25.20 -25.25
C GLN A 65 -7.19 26.10 -25.72
N ASP A 66 -7.19 27.39 -25.35
CA ASP A 66 -6.17 28.38 -25.74
C ASP A 66 -5.05 28.56 -24.70
N ALA A 67 -5.13 27.89 -23.54
CA ALA A 67 -3.96 27.76 -22.67
C ALA A 67 -3.04 26.70 -23.26
N ALA A 68 -1.85 27.09 -23.73
CA ALA A 68 -0.82 26.13 -24.12
C ALA A 68 -0.48 25.25 -22.90
N GLU A 69 -1.03 24.04 -22.86
CA GLU A 69 -0.70 23.04 -21.85
C GLU A 69 0.83 22.85 -21.83
N PRO A 70 1.48 22.95 -20.66
CA PRO A 70 2.92 22.77 -20.60
C PRO A 70 3.29 21.38 -21.11
N VAL A 71 4.21 21.33 -22.07
CA VAL A 71 4.72 20.07 -22.60
C VAL A 71 5.52 19.36 -21.49
N PRO A 72 5.16 18.13 -21.10
CA PRO A 72 5.91 17.40 -20.08
C PRO A 72 7.38 17.23 -20.47
N SER A 73 8.28 17.50 -19.52
CA SER A 73 9.71 17.27 -19.72
C SER A 73 10.01 15.77 -19.76
N ALA A 74 11.17 15.38 -20.30
CA ALA A 74 11.63 14.00 -20.19
C ALA A 74 11.82 13.58 -18.72
N GLN A 75 12.25 14.48 -17.84
CA GLN A 75 12.44 14.19 -16.42
C GLN A 75 11.11 13.93 -15.72
N PHE A 76 10.08 14.74 -15.98
CA PHE A 76 8.72 14.51 -15.49
C PHE A 76 8.21 13.10 -15.86
N LEU A 77 8.37 12.71 -17.14
CA LEU A 77 7.93 11.41 -17.62
C LEU A 77 8.70 10.25 -16.96
N VAL A 78 10.03 10.39 -16.82
CA VAL A 78 10.87 9.34 -16.22
C VAL A 78 10.63 9.22 -14.71
N ASN A 79 10.46 10.33 -13.98
CA ASN A 79 10.09 10.32 -12.56
C ASN A 79 8.80 9.53 -12.34
N ASN A 80 7.77 9.83 -13.12
CA ASN A 80 6.47 9.18 -13.00
C ASN A 80 6.47 7.73 -13.51
N LEU A 81 7.27 7.40 -14.54
CA LEU A 81 7.49 6.01 -14.97
C LEU A 81 8.15 5.18 -13.86
N TRP A 82 9.19 5.72 -13.22
CA TRP A 82 9.84 5.07 -12.10
C TRP A 82 8.89 4.86 -10.92
N LEU A 83 8.10 5.88 -10.58
CA LEU A 83 7.11 5.76 -9.52
C LEU A 83 6.04 4.71 -9.85
N MET A 84 5.60 4.62 -11.11
CA MET A 84 4.67 3.58 -11.55
C MET A 84 5.25 2.17 -11.39
N ILE A 85 6.50 1.95 -11.85
CA ILE A 85 7.20 0.67 -11.66
C ILE A 85 7.33 0.34 -10.18
N SER A 86 7.76 1.32 -9.37
CA SER A 86 7.91 1.18 -7.93
C SER A 86 6.58 0.83 -7.26
N THR A 87 5.49 1.46 -7.67
CA THR A 87 4.14 1.18 -7.18
C THR A 87 3.72 -0.26 -7.47
N VAL A 88 3.96 -0.75 -8.68
CA VAL A 88 3.66 -2.15 -9.04
C VAL A 88 4.47 -3.12 -8.17
N LEU A 89 5.75 -2.82 -7.93
CA LEU A 89 6.61 -3.64 -7.07
C LEU A 89 6.13 -3.67 -5.62
N VAL A 90 5.70 -2.53 -5.06
CA VAL A 90 5.18 -2.45 -3.69
C VAL A 90 3.83 -3.16 -3.57
N ILE A 91 2.92 -3.00 -4.54
CA ILE A 91 1.66 -3.75 -4.56
C ILE A 91 1.95 -5.26 -4.65
N PHE A 92 2.96 -5.67 -5.42
CA PHE A 92 3.36 -7.06 -5.54
C PHE A 92 3.95 -7.64 -4.24
N MET A 93 4.42 -6.80 -3.30
CA MET A 93 4.79 -7.27 -1.95
C MET A 93 3.62 -7.93 -1.23
N ASN A 94 2.37 -7.58 -1.55
CA ASN A 94 1.20 -8.23 -0.98
C ASN A 94 1.16 -9.74 -1.30
N ALA A 95 1.62 -10.13 -2.50
CA ALA A 95 1.82 -11.55 -2.82
C ALA A 95 2.94 -12.15 -1.95
N GLY A 96 4.02 -11.40 -1.73
CA GLY A 96 5.10 -11.79 -0.82
C GLY A 96 4.63 -12.09 0.60
N PHE A 97 3.87 -11.18 1.22
CA PHE A 97 3.26 -11.37 2.53
C PHE A 97 2.33 -12.59 2.54
N ALA A 98 1.44 -12.71 1.55
CA ALA A 98 0.55 -13.86 1.42
C ALA A 98 1.31 -15.19 1.44
N MET A 99 2.43 -15.29 0.71
CA MET A 99 3.23 -16.50 0.61
C MET A 99 4.05 -16.77 1.89
N VAL A 100 4.69 -15.76 2.50
CA VAL A 100 5.41 -15.91 3.78
C VAL A 100 4.46 -16.37 4.87
N GLU A 101 3.34 -15.66 5.03
CA GLU A 101 2.40 -15.94 6.12
C GLU A 101 1.76 -17.32 5.95
N THR A 102 1.31 -17.65 4.74
CA THR A 102 0.71 -18.95 4.47
C THR A 102 1.70 -20.07 4.77
N GLY A 103 2.93 -19.97 4.26
CA GLY A 103 3.94 -21.01 4.46
C GLY A 103 4.38 -21.21 5.91
N LEU A 104 4.37 -20.14 6.72
CA LEU A 104 4.71 -20.18 8.15
C LEU A 104 3.51 -20.54 9.05
N CYS A 105 2.28 -20.51 8.54
CA CYS A 105 1.09 -20.99 9.24
C CYS A 105 0.84 -22.48 8.99
N ARG A 106 -0.06 -23.08 9.77
CA ARG A 106 -0.53 -24.47 9.62
C ARG A 106 -1.45 -24.60 8.39
N GLN A 107 -1.37 -25.75 7.73
CA GLN A 107 -2.05 -26.06 6.47
C GLN A 107 -3.56 -25.78 6.49
N LYS A 108 -4.22 -26.05 7.63
CA LYS A 108 -5.68 -25.90 7.82
C LYS A 108 -6.19 -24.44 7.84
N ASN A 109 -5.29 -23.47 7.73
CA ASN A 109 -5.59 -22.03 7.75
C ASN A 109 -5.05 -21.31 6.50
N ALA A 110 -4.63 -22.05 5.47
CA ALA A 110 -4.00 -21.49 4.28
C ALA A 110 -4.96 -20.58 3.50
N VAL A 111 -6.20 -21.02 3.27
CA VAL A 111 -7.24 -20.20 2.60
C VAL A 111 -7.48 -18.92 3.40
N ASN A 112 -7.62 -19.02 4.72
CA ASN A 112 -7.90 -17.86 5.56
C ASN A 112 -6.75 -16.83 5.50
N VAL A 113 -5.50 -17.29 5.57
CA VAL A 113 -4.33 -16.41 5.50
C VAL A 113 -4.20 -15.77 4.10
N LEU A 114 -4.38 -16.54 3.04
CA LEU A 114 -4.39 -16.02 1.66
C LEU A 114 -5.50 -14.99 1.45
N ALA A 115 -6.71 -15.26 1.94
CA ALA A 115 -7.86 -14.37 1.83
C ALA A 115 -7.60 -13.05 2.54
N LYS A 116 -7.05 -13.08 3.77
CA LYS A 116 -6.70 -11.87 4.52
C LYS A 116 -5.67 -11.02 3.78
N ASN A 117 -4.61 -11.63 3.26
CA ASN A 117 -3.59 -10.89 2.51
C ASN A 117 -4.16 -10.32 1.21
N LEU A 118 -5.02 -11.06 0.48
CA LEU A 118 -5.56 -10.53 -0.77
C LEU A 118 -6.56 -9.38 -0.54
N ILE A 119 -7.44 -9.50 0.47
CA ILE A 119 -8.47 -8.51 0.77
C ILE A 119 -7.90 -7.24 1.42
N VAL A 120 -6.78 -7.32 2.15
CA VAL A 120 -6.25 -6.17 2.89
C VAL A 120 -5.88 -5.02 1.96
N PHE A 121 -5.35 -5.30 0.77
CA PHE A 121 -5.00 -4.25 -0.19
C PHE A 121 -6.24 -3.59 -0.80
N THR A 122 -7.30 -4.35 -1.11
CA THR A 122 -8.58 -3.79 -1.58
C THR A 122 -9.22 -2.89 -0.53
N LEU A 123 -9.15 -3.28 0.74
CA LEU A 123 -9.63 -2.47 1.86
C LEU A 123 -8.77 -1.21 2.04
N ALA A 124 -7.45 -1.36 2.06
CA ALA A 124 -6.51 -0.26 2.24
C ALA A 124 -6.63 0.77 1.11
N ALA A 125 -6.64 0.33 -0.15
CA ALA A 125 -6.82 1.22 -1.30
C ALA A 125 -8.15 1.97 -1.21
N THR A 126 -9.23 1.30 -0.79
CA THR A 126 -10.56 1.90 -0.64
C THR A 126 -10.63 2.90 0.52
N ALA A 127 -10.18 2.52 1.71
CA ALA A 127 -10.16 3.37 2.91
C ALA A 127 -9.25 4.59 2.72
N TYR A 128 -8.08 4.36 2.14
CA TYR A 128 -7.11 5.41 1.85
C TYR A 128 -7.61 6.34 0.75
N TRP A 129 -8.29 5.80 -0.27
CA TRP A 129 -8.99 6.60 -1.28
C TRP A 129 -10.06 7.48 -0.64
N ILE A 130 -10.98 6.92 0.15
CA ILE A 130 -12.12 7.67 0.72
C ILE A 130 -11.67 8.80 1.63
N ILE A 131 -10.73 8.52 2.55
CA ILE A 131 -10.38 9.49 3.60
C ILE A 131 -8.89 9.50 3.95
N GLY A 132 -8.19 8.37 3.87
CA GLY A 132 -6.81 8.28 4.39
C GLY A 132 -5.83 9.21 3.69
N TYR A 133 -5.89 9.35 2.36
CA TYR A 133 -5.03 10.29 1.63
C TYR A 133 -5.30 11.75 2.01
N SER A 134 -6.57 12.10 2.25
CA SER A 134 -6.94 13.44 2.74
C SER A 134 -6.46 13.70 4.16
N LEU A 135 -6.50 12.70 5.04
CA LEU A 135 -5.96 12.80 6.41
C LEU A 135 -4.43 12.84 6.46
N MET A 136 -3.76 12.24 5.48
CA MET A 136 -2.31 12.20 5.43
C MET A 136 -1.72 13.42 4.74
N TYR A 137 -2.29 13.85 3.62
CA TYR A 137 -1.67 14.84 2.72
C TYR A 137 -2.51 16.09 2.46
N GLY A 138 -3.67 16.24 3.14
CA GLY A 138 -4.55 17.40 2.98
C GLY A 138 -4.01 18.70 3.58
N SER A 139 -4.91 19.65 3.82
CA SER A 139 -4.58 20.93 4.44
C SER A 139 -4.50 20.79 5.96
N PRO A 140 -3.62 21.54 6.66
CA PRO A 140 -3.52 21.45 8.12
C PRO A 140 -4.83 21.92 8.78
N VAL A 141 -5.43 21.05 9.59
CA VAL A 141 -6.55 21.34 10.50
C VAL A 141 -6.00 21.68 11.89
N ILE A 142 -5.00 20.93 12.34
CA ILE A 142 -4.16 21.22 13.50
C ILE A 142 -2.73 21.22 12.99
N ASP A 143 -2.05 22.38 13.04
CA ASP A 143 -0.75 22.56 12.40
C ASP A 143 0.24 21.46 12.81
N GLY A 144 0.82 20.81 11.80
CA GLY A 144 1.76 19.70 11.93
C GLY A 144 1.19 18.37 12.43
N PHE A 145 -0.02 18.30 12.98
CA PHE A 145 -0.54 17.09 13.64
C PHE A 145 -1.73 16.43 12.93
N LEU A 146 -2.71 17.21 12.46
CA LEU A 146 -3.90 16.70 11.81
C LEU A 146 -4.16 17.47 10.52
N TYR A 147 -4.37 16.73 9.44
CA TYR A 147 -4.63 17.26 8.11
C TYR A 147 -5.98 16.74 7.60
N PHE A 148 -6.59 17.48 6.68
CA PHE A 148 -7.82 17.06 6.02
C PHE A 148 -8.05 17.89 4.74
N GLY A 149 -8.85 17.38 3.81
CA GLY A 149 -9.38 18.17 2.71
C GLY A 149 -8.48 18.22 1.47
N LYS A 150 -8.23 17.07 0.85
CA LYS A 150 -7.47 16.97 -0.42
C LYS A 150 -8.32 16.50 -1.60
N GLY A 151 -9.64 16.46 -1.49
CA GLY A 151 -10.52 16.06 -2.59
C GLY A 151 -11.96 16.54 -2.41
N GLY A 152 -12.59 16.90 -3.53
CA GLY A 152 -14.02 17.23 -3.60
C GLY A 152 -14.49 18.36 -2.67
N PRO A 153 -15.79 18.70 -2.70
CA PRO A 153 -16.38 19.73 -1.86
C PRO A 153 -16.47 19.34 -0.36
N LEU A 154 -16.39 18.05 -0.05
CA LEU A 154 -16.46 17.52 1.33
C LEU A 154 -15.09 17.26 1.95
N GLY A 155 -14.00 17.52 1.22
CA GLY A 155 -12.65 17.20 1.68
C GLY A 155 -12.33 15.69 1.73
N LEU A 156 -13.18 14.87 1.11
CA LEU A 156 -13.03 13.42 0.95
C LEU A 156 -12.47 13.09 -0.43
N PHE A 157 -11.89 11.90 -0.58
CA PHE A 157 -11.18 11.49 -1.79
C PHE A 157 -9.86 12.24 -1.99
N PHE A 158 -9.03 11.78 -2.94
CA PHE A 158 -7.87 12.54 -3.41
C PHE A 158 -8.23 13.29 -4.70
N ASP A 159 -7.63 14.47 -4.89
CA ASP A 159 -7.67 15.22 -6.14
C ASP A 159 -6.66 14.64 -7.13
N SER A 160 -7.16 14.16 -8.27
CA SER A 160 -6.37 13.58 -9.35
C SER A 160 -5.89 14.61 -10.37
N THR A 161 -6.21 15.89 -10.19
CA THR A 161 -5.91 16.96 -11.14
C THR A 161 -4.41 17.14 -11.31
N VAL A 162 -3.92 16.96 -12.54
CA VAL A 162 -2.53 17.29 -12.89
C VAL A 162 -2.48 18.78 -13.22
N SER A 163 -1.88 19.58 -12.34
CA SER A 163 -1.77 21.03 -12.56
C SER A 163 -0.61 21.37 -13.51
N ALA A 164 -0.71 22.52 -14.18
CA ALA A 164 0.39 23.06 -14.97
C ALA A 164 1.67 23.27 -14.13
N GLU A 165 1.52 23.55 -12.83
CA GLU A 165 2.65 23.67 -11.90
C GLU A 165 3.31 22.32 -11.63
N THR A 166 2.52 21.26 -11.44
CA THR A 166 3.01 19.89 -11.30
C THR A 166 3.88 19.50 -12.50
N ILE A 167 3.45 19.83 -13.72
CA ILE A 167 4.20 19.53 -14.94
C ILE A 167 5.49 20.37 -15.02
N LYS A 168 5.40 21.68 -14.75
CA LYS A 168 6.55 22.60 -14.84
C LYS A 168 7.66 22.28 -13.83
N ASN A 169 7.29 21.74 -12.66
CA ASN A 169 8.21 21.43 -11.57
C ASN A 169 8.67 19.97 -11.55
N ASP A 170 8.43 19.20 -12.63
CA ASP A 170 8.72 17.76 -12.69
C ASP A 170 8.11 16.94 -11.54
N GLY A 171 6.98 17.42 -11.01
CA GLY A 171 6.29 16.85 -9.87
C GLY A 171 5.62 15.51 -10.16
N LEU A 172 5.14 14.86 -9.10
CA LEU A 172 4.42 13.60 -9.20
C LEU A 172 3.00 13.79 -9.70
N ILE A 173 2.56 12.91 -10.60
CA ILE A 173 1.15 12.80 -10.99
C ILE A 173 0.35 12.36 -9.75
N PRO A 174 -0.66 13.12 -9.30
CA PRO A 174 -1.36 12.85 -8.04
C PRO A 174 -1.95 11.43 -7.94
N SER A 175 -2.46 10.90 -9.06
CA SER A 175 -2.97 9.52 -9.10
C SER A 175 -1.91 8.46 -8.87
N LEU A 176 -0.66 8.69 -9.31
CA LEU A 176 0.45 7.78 -9.07
C LEU A 176 0.98 7.91 -7.64
N ASP A 177 1.10 9.14 -7.14
CA ASP A 177 1.46 9.39 -5.73
C ASP A 177 0.43 8.74 -4.79
N PHE A 178 -0.86 8.95 -5.04
CA PHE A 178 -1.93 8.29 -4.30
C PHE A 178 -1.75 6.76 -4.29
N LEU A 179 -1.55 6.15 -5.46
CA LEU A 179 -1.45 4.68 -5.57
C LEU A 179 -0.20 4.14 -4.88
N PHE A 180 0.92 4.84 -4.99
CA PHE A 180 2.16 4.51 -4.28
C PHE A 180 1.93 4.54 -2.77
N GLN A 181 1.36 5.62 -2.24
CA GLN A 181 1.11 5.78 -0.81
C GLN A 181 0.04 4.80 -0.28
N ALA A 182 -0.99 4.48 -1.08
CA ALA A 182 -1.99 3.47 -0.73
C ALA A 182 -1.35 2.08 -0.55
N ALA A 183 -0.31 1.75 -1.32
CA ALA A 183 0.43 0.51 -1.19
C ALA A 183 1.22 0.42 0.13
N PHE A 184 1.74 1.54 0.64
CA PHE A 184 2.41 1.61 1.93
C PHE A 184 1.40 1.49 3.09
N ALA A 185 0.24 2.15 2.99
CA ALA A 185 -0.85 1.99 3.95
C ALA A 185 -1.33 0.53 4.02
N GLY A 186 -1.49 -0.12 2.86
CA GLY A 186 -1.82 -1.55 2.77
C GLY A 186 -0.75 -2.44 3.38
N THR A 187 0.52 -2.10 3.19
CA THR A 187 1.66 -2.80 3.81
C THR A 187 1.60 -2.70 5.35
N ALA A 188 1.29 -1.53 5.91
CA ALA A 188 1.12 -1.40 7.36
C ALA A 188 -0.02 -2.28 7.90
N ALA A 189 -1.13 -2.39 7.17
CA ALA A 189 -2.25 -3.25 7.55
C ALA A 189 -1.97 -4.75 7.39
N THR A 190 -1.25 -5.16 6.34
CA THR A 190 -0.94 -6.59 6.13
C THR A 190 0.01 -7.13 7.18
N ILE A 191 0.90 -6.32 7.77
CA ILE A 191 1.77 -6.76 8.88
C ILE A 191 0.94 -7.35 10.04
N VAL A 192 -0.27 -6.83 10.25
CA VAL A 192 -1.17 -7.29 11.30
C VAL A 192 -1.65 -8.72 11.00
N SER A 193 -1.92 -9.08 9.73
CA SER A 193 -2.54 -10.37 9.37
C SER A 193 -1.70 -11.56 9.83
N GLY A 194 -0.38 -11.47 9.72
CA GLY A 194 0.56 -12.51 10.14
C GLY A 194 0.55 -12.73 11.64
N ALA A 195 0.67 -11.66 12.45
CA ALA A 195 0.63 -11.74 13.91
C ALA A 195 -0.72 -12.24 14.44
N VAL A 196 -1.80 -11.98 13.68
CA VAL A 196 -3.14 -12.44 14.04
C VAL A 196 -3.63 -13.70 13.31
N ALA A 197 -2.75 -14.46 12.65
CA ALA A 197 -3.16 -15.63 11.90
C ALA A 197 -3.70 -16.78 12.76
N GLU A 198 -4.54 -17.62 12.14
CA GLU A 198 -5.07 -18.89 12.66
C GLU A 198 -6.07 -18.86 13.81
N ARG A 199 -6.42 -17.70 14.38
CA ARG A 199 -7.47 -17.62 15.41
C ARG A 199 -8.35 -16.37 15.39
N ILE A 200 -7.98 -15.35 14.61
CA ILE A 200 -8.84 -14.16 14.49
C ILE A 200 -10.03 -14.46 13.59
N LYS A 201 -11.19 -13.92 13.91
CA LYS A 201 -12.32 -13.88 12.96
C LYS A 201 -11.98 -13.00 11.76
N PHE A 202 -12.42 -13.41 10.58
CA PHE A 202 -12.11 -12.71 9.34
C PHE A 202 -12.72 -11.29 9.31
N VAL A 203 -13.94 -11.14 9.82
CA VAL A 203 -14.66 -9.85 9.89
C VAL A 203 -13.94 -8.84 10.79
N ASP A 204 -13.48 -9.25 11.97
CA ASP A 204 -12.73 -8.39 12.89
C ASP A 204 -11.43 -7.87 12.26
N PHE A 205 -10.73 -8.73 11.51
CA PHE A 205 -9.55 -8.34 10.74
C PHE A 205 -9.88 -7.30 9.65
N ILE A 206 -10.97 -7.49 8.91
CA ILE A 206 -11.42 -6.54 7.87
C ILE A 206 -11.69 -5.16 8.47
N ILE A 207 -12.48 -5.10 9.55
CA ILE A 207 -12.88 -3.85 10.17
C ILE A 207 -11.66 -3.13 10.74
N PHE A 208 -10.76 -3.86 11.41
CA PHE A 208 -9.53 -3.28 11.93
C PHE A 208 -8.65 -2.71 10.80
N SER A 209 -8.47 -3.46 9.71
CA SER A 209 -7.65 -3.04 8.57
C SER A 209 -8.18 -1.77 7.91
N LEU A 210 -9.51 -1.64 7.78
CA LEU A 210 -10.16 -0.42 7.29
C LEU A 210 -9.87 0.76 8.21
N ILE A 211 -10.01 0.61 9.53
CA ILE A 211 -9.80 1.71 10.48
C ILE A 211 -8.31 2.10 10.56
N LEU A 212 -7.41 1.13 10.54
CA LEU A 212 -5.97 1.37 10.53
C LEU A 212 -5.57 2.20 9.31
N THR A 213 -6.01 1.81 8.11
CA THR A 213 -5.66 2.49 6.85
C THR A 213 -6.44 3.79 6.61
N ALA A 214 -7.65 3.91 7.15
CA ALA A 214 -8.45 5.13 7.05
C ALA A 214 -7.99 6.21 8.03
N ILE A 215 -7.57 5.87 9.25
CA ILE A 215 -7.43 6.84 10.35
C ILE A 215 -6.06 6.77 11.02
N ILE A 216 -5.71 5.62 11.63
CA ILE A 216 -4.53 5.53 12.52
C ILE A 216 -3.24 5.77 11.73
N TYR A 217 -3.05 5.03 10.63
CA TYR A 217 -1.90 5.14 9.76
C TYR A 217 -1.77 6.56 9.15
N PRO A 218 -2.77 7.09 8.40
CA PRO A 218 -2.60 8.37 7.69
C PRO A 218 -2.35 9.56 8.61
N ILE A 219 -3.01 9.61 9.78
CA ILE A 219 -2.77 10.69 10.76
C ILE A 219 -1.30 10.67 11.18
N SER A 220 -0.77 9.51 11.57
CA SER A 220 0.63 9.42 11.98
C SER A 220 1.61 9.60 10.81
N GLY A 221 1.28 9.11 9.61
CA GLY A 221 2.10 9.30 8.41
C GLY A 221 2.31 10.77 8.07
N SER A 222 1.29 11.61 8.31
CA SER A 222 1.34 13.06 8.09
C SER A 222 2.43 13.76 8.92
N TRP A 223 2.82 13.20 10.06
CA TRP A 223 3.78 13.84 10.98
C TRP A 223 5.19 13.90 10.40
N GLN A 224 5.57 12.92 9.57
CA GLN A 224 6.88 12.83 8.96
C GLN A 224 6.88 13.12 7.46
N TRP A 225 5.92 12.59 6.70
CA TRP A 225 5.95 12.64 5.24
C TRP A 225 5.29 13.88 4.63
N ASN A 226 4.68 14.75 5.45
CA ASN A 226 4.41 16.13 5.03
C ASN A 226 5.64 17.01 5.28
N VAL A 227 6.62 16.93 4.38
CA VAL A 227 7.88 17.68 4.48
C VAL A 227 7.62 19.17 4.69
N GLY A 228 8.26 19.75 5.72
CA GLY A 228 8.15 21.16 6.08
C GLY A 228 6.89 21.55 6.86
N SER A 229 5.88 20.69 6.98
CA SER A 229 4.67 20.99 7.77
C SER A 229 4.46 20.04 8.94
N GLY A 230 4.72 18.74 8.77
CA GLY A 230 4.55 17.71 9.79
C GLY A 230 5.39 17.98 11.03
N TRP A 231 4.84 17.77 12.22
CA TRP A 231 5.49 18.19 13.46
C TRP A 231 6.77 17.39 13.76
N LEU A 232 6.80 16.09 13.44
CA LEU A 232 8.01 15.26 13.57
C LEU A 232 9.05 15.60 12.51
N ASN A 233 8.60 15.91 11.29
CA ASN A 233 9.48 16.39 10.23
C ASN A 233 10.20 17.69 10.66
N LYS A 234 9.45 18.66 11.21
CA LYS A 234 9.99 19.89 11.79
C LYS A 234 10.91 19.64 12.99
N ALA A 235 10.65 18.59 13.78
CA ALA A 235 11.50 18.16 14.89
C ALA A 235 12.78 17.40 14.44
N GLY A 236 13.02 17.27 13.14
CA GLY A 236 14.21 16.64 12.58
C GLY A 236 14.14 15.11 12.56
N PHE A 237 12.98 14.51 12.81
CA PHE A 237 12.78 13.08 12.62
C PHE A 237 13.04 12.70 11.16
N LEU A 238 13.70 11.56 10.95
CA LEU A 238 13.99 11.02 9.63
C LEU A 238 13.48 9.58 9.52
N ASP A 239 12.66 9.34 8.53
CA ASP A 239 12.23 8.01 8.13
C ASP A 239 11.97 8.02 6.63
N PHE A 240 12.98 7.60 5.85
CA PHE A 240 13.00 7.75 4.40
C PHE A 240 11.88 6.95 3.72
N ALA A 241 11.82 5.64 3.98
CA ALA A 241 10.81 4.77 3.37
C ALA A 241 9.87 4.09 4.38
N GLY A 242 10.07 4.24 5.71
CA GLY A 242 9.08 3.80 6.70
C GLY A 242 9.48 2.63 7.61
N SER A 243 10.68 2.59 8.20
CA SER A 243 10.94 1.63 9.30
C SER A 243 10.03 1.89 10.50
N THR A 244 9.70 3.16 10.75
CA THR A 244 8.68 3.53 11.74
C THR A 244 7.31 3.70 11.08
N VAL A 245 7.19 4.58 10.09
CA VAL A 245 5.91 5.00 9.49
C VAL A 245 5.08 3.82 9.00
N VAL A 246 5.72 2.79 8.42
CA VAL A 246 5.04 1.57 7.96
C VAL A 246 5.28 0.41 8.91
N HIS A 247 6.54 0.02 9.09
CA HIS A 247 6.84 -1.25 9.77
C HIS A 247 6.58 -1.20 11.27
N SER A 248 7.04 -0.16 11.98
CA SER A 248 6.76 -0.07 13.42
C SER A 248 5.29 0.23 13.69
N VAL A 249 4.61 1.05 12.89
CA VAL A 249 3.14 1.25 13.00
C VAL A 249 2.40 -0.07 12.80
N GLY A 250 2.64 -0.79 11.70
CA GLY A 250 2.04 -2.11 11.49
C GLY A 250 2.38 -3.09 12.62
N GLY A 251 3.63 -3.08 13.09
CA GLY A 251 4.12 -3.95 14.15
C GLY A 251 3.57 -3.64 15.54
N TRP A 252 3.38 -2.37 15.91
CA TRP A 252 2.71 -1.98 17.16
C TRP A 252 1.23 -2.39 17.12
N ALA A 253 0.55 -2.16 15.99
CA ALA A 253 -0.83 -2.59 15.81
C ALA A 253 -0.97 -4.13 15.89
N ALA A 254 -0.04 -4.86 15.28
CA ALA A 254 0.08 -6.30 15.32
C ALA A 254 0.31 -6.82 16.76
N LEU A 255 1.25 -6.21 17.50
CA LEU A 255 1.56 -6.59 18.88
C LEU A 255 0.35 -6.44 19.79
N VAL A 256 -0.34 -5.29 19.73
CA VAL A 256 -1.56 -5.07 20.53
C VAL A 256 -2.64 -6.07 20.16
N GLY A 257 -2.83 -6.33 18.86
CA GLY A 257 -3.78 -7.35 18.38
C GLY A 257 -3.47 -8.73 18.93
N ALA A 258 -2.21 -9.18 18.84
CA ALA A 258 -1.78 -10.47 19.35
C ALA A 258 -1.95 -10.61 20.87
N ILE A 259 -1.66 -9.56 21.64
CA ILE A 259 -1.85 -9.54 23.10
C ILE A 259 -3.34 -9.67 23.47
N ILE A 260 -4.21 -8.87 22.86
CA ILE A 260 -5.65 -8.83 23.22
C ILE A 260 -6.38 -10.12 22.78
N LEU A 261 -5.96 -10.70 21.65
CA LEU A 261 -6.50 -11.93 21.08
C LEU A 261 -6.00 -13.20 21.79
N GLY A 262 -4.78 -13.14 22.33
CA GLY A 262 -4.16 -14.24 23.04
C GLY A 262 -3.58 -15.34 22.13
N PRO A 263 -2.91 -16.34 22.74
CA PRO A 263 -2.14 -17.32 22.00
C PRO A 263 -2.99 -18.41 21.34
N ARG A 264 -2.51 -19.02 20.26
CA ARG A 264 -3.15 -20.19 19.62
C ARG A 264 -3.24 -21.36 20.59
N MET A 265 -4.29 -22.15 20.46
CA MET A 265 -4.47 -23.39 21.20
C MET A 265 -3.28 -24.32 20.95
N GLY A 266 -2.73 -24.88 22.03
CA GLY A 266 -1.56 -25.76 21.98
C GLY A 266 -0.21 -25.06 21.85
N LYS A 267 -0.16 -23.72 21.62
CA LYS A 267 1.10 -22.96 21.54
C LYS A 267 1.84 -22.93 22.88
N PHE A 268 1.11 -22.85 23.99
CA PHE A 268 1.71 -22.89 25.33
C PHE A 268 1.08 -24.02 26.13
N GLN A 269 1.89 -25.02 26.49
CA GLN A 269 1.47 -26.19 27.28
C GLN A 269 2.28 -26.18 28.57
N ASP A 270 1.62 -26.24 29.73
CA ASP A 270 2.24 -26.12 31.05
C ASP A 270 3.16 -24.90 31.22
N GLY A 271 2.75 -23.78 30.61
CA GLY A 271 3.53 -22.54 30.64
C GLY A 271 4.82 -22.59 29.80
N ARG A 272 5.03 -23.62 28.98
CA ARG A 272 6.19 -23.74 28.07
C ARG A 272 5.78 -23.55 26.60
N PRO A 273 6.60 -22.89 25.77
CA PRO A 273 6.34 -22.77 24.34
C PRO A 273 6.38 -24.15 23.67
N GLY A 274 5.33 -24.49 22.93
CA GLY A 274 5.25 -25.59 21.99
C GLY A 274 5.45 -25.10 20.56
N ALA A 275 6.08 -25.91 19.72
CA ALA A 275 6.25 -25.59 18.31
C ALA A 275 4.94 -25.82 17.54
N LEU A 276 4.51 -24.82 16.78
CA LEU A 276 3.47 -24.93 15.77
C LEU A 276 4.14 -24.63 14.41
N PRO A 277 4.75 -25.64 13.75
CA PRO A 277 5.56 -25.40 12.57
C PRO A 277 4.70 -24.95 11.39
N GLY A 278 5.29 -24.11 10.54
CA GLY A 278 4.74 -23.77 9.24
C GLY A 278 4.65 -24.99 8.32
N HIS A 279 3.60 -25.04 7.51
CA HIS A 279 3.31 -26.22 6.71
C HIS A 279 4.06 -26.26 5.37
N ASN A 280 4.56 -25.12 4.86
CA ASN A 280 5.21 -25.06 3.54
C ASN A 280 6.33 -24.01 3.50
N LEU A 281 7.55 -24.43 3.77
CA LEU A 281 8.70 -23.53 3.74
C LEU A 281 9.12 -23.11 2.32
N ALA A 282 8.73 -23.85 1.28
CA ALA A 282 9.03 -23.49 -0.10
C ALA A 282 8.24 -22.23 -0.52
N ILE A 283 6.94 -22.18 -0.18
CA ILE A 283 6.12 -20.99 -0.46
C ILE A 283 6.53 -19.82 0.44
N ALA A 284 6.92 -20.07 1.70
CA ALA A 284 7.49 -19.03 2.54
C ALA A 284 8.78 -18.43 1.95
N THR A 285 9.65 -19.28 1.39
CA THR A 285 10.88 -18.85 0.70
C THR A 285 10.56 -18.01 -0.54
N LEU A 286 9.58 -18.43 -1.35
CA LEU A 286 9.12 -17.64 -2.50
C LEU A 286 8.60 -16.27 -2.05
N GLY A 287 7.84 -16.22 -0.95
CA GLY A 287 7.35 -14.97 -0.38
C GLY A 287 8.48 -14.02 0.02
N ALA A 288 9.52 -14.53 0.67
CA ALA A 288 10.69 -13.74 1.05
C ALA A 288 11.41 -13.13 -0.17
N LEU A 289 11.55 -13.89 -1.26
CA LEU A 289 12.15 -13.42 -2.50
C LEU A 289 11.30 -12.33 -3.18
N ILE A 290 9.97 -12.50 -3.20
CA ILE A 290 9.05 -11.49 -3.72
C ILE A 290 9.15 -10.21 -2.89
N LEU A 291 9.18 -10.31 -1.56
CA LEU A 291 9.33 -9.15 -0.67
C LEU A 291 10.67 -8.43 -0.90
N TRP A 292 11.78 -9.16 -1.06
CA TRP A 292 13.07 -8.55 -1.40
C TRP A 292 12.98 -7.76 -2.71
N ILE A 293 12.44 -8.36 -3.77
CA ILE A 293 12.29 -7.68 -5.07
C ILE A 293 11.38 -6.45 -4.93
N GLY A 294 10.26 -6.58 -4.23
CA GLY A 294 9.33 -5.48 -3.97
C GLY A 294 9.98 -4.33 -3.20
N TRP A 295 10.96 -4.63 -2.34
CA TRP A 295 11.69 -3.63 -1.57
C TRP A 295 12.51 -2.64 -2.42
N TYR A 296 12.86 -3.01 -3.65
CA TYR A 296 13.47 -2.06 -4.60
C TYR A 296 12.48 -0.98 -5.03
N GLY A 297 11.19 -1.33 -5.17
CA GLY A 297 10.12 -0.35 -5.36
C GLY A 297 9.81 0.42 -4.08
N PHE A 298 9.84 -0.25 -2.93
CA PHE A 298 9.57 0.37 -1.63
C PHE A 298 10.58 1.46 -1.29
N ASN A 299 11.87 1.10 -1.21
CA ASN A 299 12.93 2.04 -0.87
C ASN A 299 13.31 2.92 -2.06
N GLY A 300 13.55 2.32 -3.24
CA GLY A 300 13.95 3.09 -4.43
C GLY A 300 12.85 4.02 -4.93
N GLY A 301 11.58 3.63 -4.81
CA GLY A 301 10.43 4.49 -5.13
C GLY A 301 10.30 5.68 -4.17
N SER A 302 10.73 5.53 -2.91
CA SER A 302 10.73 6.60 -1.91
C SER A 302 11.72 7.74 -2.20
N VAL A 303 12.55 7.61 -3.25
CA VAL A 303 13.29 8.75 -3.83
C VAL A 303 12.34 9.76 -4.48
N LEU A 304 11.14 9.33 -4.89
CA LEU A 304 10.11 10.16 -5.54
C LEU A 304 10.57 10.84 -6.84
N ALA A 305 11.66 10.33 -7.42
CA ALA A 305 12.25 10.74 -8.69
C ALA A 305 13.15 9.62 -9.21
N PHE A 306 13.49 9.67 -10.50
CA PHE A 306 14.53 8.79 -11.04
C PHE A 306 15.82 9.58 -11.25
N ASN A 307 16.79 9.34 -10.37
CA ASN A 307 18.11 9.96 -10.40
C ASN A 307 19.15 9.01 -9.81
N THR A 308 20.39 9.48 -9.63
CA THR A 308 21.51 8.67 -9.12
C THR A 308 21.30 8.12 -7.70
N ALA A 309 20.35 8.63 -6.92
CA ALA A 309 20.04 8.10 -5.60
C ALA A 309 19.31 6.76 -5.67
N VAL A 310 18.52 6.48 -6.71
CA VAL A 310 17.78 5.22 -6.86
C VAL A 310 18.69 3.98 -6.83
N PRO A 311 19.73 3.86 -7.67
CA PRO A 311 20.63 2.71 -7.60
C PRO A 311 21.42 2.64 -6.29
N TYR A 312 21.75 3.79 -5.68
CA TYR A 312 22.41 3.83 -4.37
C TYR A 312 21.53 3.20 -3.28
N VAL A 313 20.28 3.66 -3.20
CA VAL A 313 19.26 3.15 -2.27
C VAL A 313 18.98 1.67 -2.50
N ALA A 314 18.95 1.22 -3.75
CA ALA A 314 18.77 -0.20 -4.07
C ALA A 314 19.92 -1.06 -3.51
N VAL A 315 21.17 -0.60 -3.63
CA VAL A 315 22.34 -1.34 -3.11
C VAL A 315 22.38 -1.33 -1.59
N THR A 316 22.13 -0.19 -0.93
CA THR A 316 22.08 -0.14 0.55
C THR A 316 20.98 -1.04 1.09
N THR A 317 19.82 -1.08 0.43
CA THR A 317 18.71 -2.01 0.75
C THR A 317 19.16 -3.48 0.66
N THR A 318 19.79 -3.88 -0.44
CA THR A 318 20.30 -5.24 -0.64
C THR A 318 21.36 -5.62 0.40
N LEU A 319 22.28 -4.72 0.72
CA LEU A 319 23.29 -4.97 1.73
C LEU A 319 22.68 -5.17 3.12
N GLY A 320 21.64 -4.41 3.46
CA GLY A 320 20.88 -4.59 4.69
C GLY A 320 20.20 -5.96 4.77
N GLY A 321 19.42 -6.33 3.74
CA GLY A 321 18.75 -7.63 3.67
C GLY A 321 19.73 -8.81 3.69
N ALA A 322 20.83 -8.73 2.92
CA ALA A 322 21.86 -9.77 2.90
C ALA A 322 22.52 -9.96 4.26
N ALA A 323 22.92 -8.87 4.92
CA ALA A 323 23.55 -8.93 6.24
C ALA A 323 22.60 -9.47 7.32
N GLY A 324 21.32 -9.08 7.26
CA GLY A 324 20.28 -9.60 8.15
C GLY A 324 20.09 -11.12 7.98
N GLY A 325 20.01 -11.61 6.74
CA GLY A 325 19.92 -13.05 6.46
C GLY A 325 21.13 -13.83 6.98
N ILE A 326 22.35 -13.33 6.74
CA ILE A 326 23.59 -13.97 7.20
C ILE A 326 23.61 -14.06 8.74
N THR A 327 23.38 -12.94 9.41
CA THR A 327 23.52 -12.87 10.87
C THR A 327 22.40 -13.59 11.61
N ALA A 328 21.16 -13.57 11.10
CA ALA A 328 20.08 -14.36 11.66
C ALA A 328 20.35 -15.86 11.52
N THR A 329 20.89 -16.30 10.37
CA THR A 329 21.29 -17.69 10.15
C THR A 329 22.37 -18.13 11.14
N ILE A 330 23.42 -17.32 11.31
CA ILE A 330 24.50 -17.62 12.25
C ILE A 330 23.97 -17.65 13.69
N THR A 331 23.13 -16.67 14.07
CA THR A 331 22.60 -16.54 15.43
C THR A 331 21.62 -17.66 15.77
N SER A 332 20.70 -18.00 14.86
CA SER A 332 19.77 -19.11 15.06
C SER A 332 20.49 -20.45 15.10
N TRP A 333 21.52 -20.64 14.28
CA TRP A 333 22.34 -21.86 14.32
C TRP A 333 23.12 -21.96 15.63
N ALA A 334 23.75 -20.87 16.09
CA ALA A 334 24.48 -20.87 17.36
C ALA A 334 23.58 -21.16 18.57
N THR A 335 22.31 -20.72 18.54
CA THR A 335 21.36 -20.89 19.67
C THR A 335 20.60 -22.22 19.63
N SER A 336 20.27 -22.74 18.45
CA SER A 336 19.46 -23.96 18.28
C SER A 336 20.28 -25.20 17.89
N GLY A 337 21.55 -25.04 17.50
CA GLY A 337 22.44 -26.11 17.06
C GLY A 337 22.23 -26.55 15.60
N LYS A 338 21.22 -26.05 14.90
CA LYS A 338 20.95 -26.34 13.48
C LYS A 338 20.54 -25.09 12.70
N PRO A 339 20.81 -25.00 11.39
CA PRO A 339 20.29 -23.91 10.57
C PRO A 339 18.75 -24.00 10.48
N ASP A 340 18.07 -22.87 10.69
CA ASP A 340 16.62 -22.73 10.61
C ASP A 340 16.23 -21.81 9.45
N LEU A 341 15.56 -22.37 8.43
CA LEU A 341 15.13 -21.65 7.24
C LEU A 341 14.13 -20.53 7.55
N SER A 342 13.26 -20.70 8.55
CA SER A 342 12.33 -19.64 8.96
C SER A 342 13.08 -18.43 9.52
N MET A 343 14.18 -18.65 10.24
CA MET A 343 15.05 -17.59 10.75
C MET A 343 15.92 -16.98 9.66
N VAL A 344 16.31 -17.72 8.62
CA VAL A 344 16.95 -17.13 7.44
C VAL A 344 16.00 -16.17 6.73
N ILE A 345 14.75 -16.60 6.50
CA ILE A 345 13.69 -15.78 5.89
C ILE A 345 13.45 -14.52 6.73
N ASN A 346 13.17 -14.68 8.02
CA ASN A 346 12.92 -13.54 8.91
C ASN A 346 14.15 -12.64 9.08
N GLY A 347 15.36 -13.19 9.01
CA GLY A 347 16.61 -12.43 8.99
C GLY A 347 16.75 -11.50 7.79
N ILE A 348 16.43 -12.00 6.59
CA ILE A 348 16.43 -11.20 5.37
C ILE A 348 15.43 -10.05 5.51
N LEU A 349 14.19 -10.35 5.91
CA LEU A 349 13.14 -9.35 6.08
C LEU A 349 13.49 -8.34 7.18
N ALA A 350 14.04 -8.79 8.30
CA ALA A 350 14.53 -7.93 9.37
C ALA A 350 15.63 -6.98 8.90
N GLY A 351 16.58 -7.46 8.10
CA GLY A 351 17.62 -6.64 7.50
C GLY A 351 17.06 -5.56 6.57
N LEU A 352 16.08 -5.92 5.74
CA LEU A 352 15.40 -4.97 4.85
C LEU A 352 14.62 -3.91 5.65
N VAL A 353 13.84 -4.31 6.66
CA VAL A 353 13.15 -3.38 7.57
C VAL A 353 14.16 -2.48 8.30
N GLY A 354 15.25 -3.06 8.80
CA GLY A 354 16.28 -2.39 9.60
C GLY A 354 17.07 -1.32 8.85
N VAL A 355 16.99 -1.26 7.52
CA VAL A 355 17.63 -0.19 6.73
C VAL A 355 16.64 0.77 6.08
N THR A 356 15.34 0.46 6.08
CA THR A 356 14.30 1.20 5.35
C THR A 356 14.22 2.70 5.71
N ALA A 357 14.44 3.07 6.98
CA ALA A 357 14.40 4.47 7.41
C ALA A 357 15.62 5.30 6.99
N GLY A 358 16.75 4.67 6.63
CA GLY A 358 18.02 5.35 6.40
C GLY A 358 18.79 4.89 5.18
N CYS A 359 18.21 4.07 4.30
CA CYS A 359 18.90 3.52 3.12
C CYS A 359 19.34 4.60 2.12
N ASP A 360 18.76 5.81 2.16
CA ASP A 360 19.20 7.00 1.44
C ASP A 360 20.41 7.69 2.10
N GLY A 361 20.48 7.66 3.43
CA GLY A 361 21.46 8.39 4.24
C GLY A 361 22.61 7.55 4.79
N PHE A 362 22.56 6.22 4.69
CA PHE A 362 23.61 5.30 5.15
C PHE A 362 24.69 5.12 4.11
N GLY A 363 25.96 5.03 4.54
CA GLY A 363 27.02 4.46 3.71
C GLY A 363 26.82 2.94 3.52
N MET A 364 27.40 2.36 2.47
CA MET A 364 27.29 0.92 2.17
C MET A 364 27.64 0.02 3.36
N GLY A 365 28.75 0.31 4.05
CA GLY A 365 29.15 -0.41 5.26
C GLY A 365 28.21 -0.18 6.45
N GLY A 366 27.69 1.04 6.60
CA GLY A 366 26.69 1.36 7.63
C GLY A 366 25.39 0.58 7.42
N SER A 367 24.93 0.47 6.16
CA SER A 367 23.74 -0.31 5.81
C SER A 367 23.93 -1.81 6.10
N PHE A 368 25.09 -2.37 5.76
CA PHE A 368 25.43 -3.76 6.08
C PHE A 368 25.43 -4.01 7.60
N ILE A 369 26.03 -3.13 8.39
CA ILE A 369 26.08 -3.26 9.86
C ILE A 369 24.67 -3.11 10.47
N ALA A 370 23.87 -2.14 10.00
CA ALA A 370 22.50 -1.95 10.45
C ALA A 370 21.64 -3.19 10.17
N GLY A 371 21.76 -3.78 8.97
CA GLY A 371 21.09 -5.04 8.62
C GLY A 371 21.58 -6.22 9.46
N ALA A 372 22.89 -6.33 9.68
CA ALA A 372 23.49 -7.37 10.54
C ALA A 372 22.94 -7.32 11.97
N ILE A 373 22.81 -6.14 12.56
CA ILE A 373 22.23 -5.99 13.90
C ILE A 373 20.75 -6.39 13.88
N ALA A 374 20.00 -6.00 12.85
CA ALA A 374 18.60 -6.39 12.70
C ALA A 374 18.42 -7.92 12.64
N GLY A 375 19.30 -8.63 11.92
CA GLY A 375 19.29 -10.09 11.84
C GLY A 375 19.61 -10.80 13.15
N VAL A 376 20.44 -10.20 14.02
CA VAL A 376 20.64 -10.70 15.39
C VAL A 376 19.40 -10.43 16.26
N LEU A 377 18.85 -9.21 16.18
CA LEU A 377 17.71 -8.79 16.97
C LEU A 377 16.47 -9.64 16.72
N VAL A 378 16.17 -9.95 15.45
CA VAL A 378 14.95 -10.72 15.11
C VAL A 378 14.94 -12.10 15.76
N VAL A 379 16.08 -12.77 15.86
CA VAL A 379 16.18 -14.10 16.49
C VAL A 379 15.87 -14.00 17.99
N PHE A 380 16.50 -13.06 18.69
CA PHE A 380 16.27 -12.89 20.12
C PHE A 380 14.89 -12.33 20.45
N SER A 381 14.33 -11.46 19.61
CA SER A 381 13.00 -10.91 19.85
C SER A 381 11.90 -11.95 19.67
N VAL A 382 12.04 -12.90 18.73
CA VAL A 382 11.09 -14.02 18.60
C VAL A 382 11.04 -14.81 19.91
N TYR A 383 12.20 -15.23 20.44
CA TYR A 383 12.26 -15.93 21.72
C TYR A 383 11.72 -15.08 22.88
N THR A 384 11.94 -13.77 22.84
CA THR A 384 11.43 -12.84 23.87
C THR A 384 9.90 -12.80 23.87
N PHE A 385 9.27 -12.65 22.70
CA PHE A 385 7.81 -12.67 22.60
C PHE A 385 7.21 -14.01 23.05
N GLU A 386 7.84 -15.13 22.69
CA GLU A 386 7.41 -16.45 23.17
C GLU A 386 7.51 -16.60 24.69
N ASN A 387 8.58 -16.07 25.29
CA ASN A 387 8.74 -16.05 26.75
C ASN A 387 7.69 -15.17 27.44
N LEU A 388 7.29 -14.07 26.80
CA LEU A 388 6.20 -13.20 27.23
C LEU A 388 4.80 -13.77 26.95
N LYS A 389 4.70 -14.99 26.41
CA LYS A 389 3.43 -15.66 26.04
C LYS A 389 2.65 -14.93 24.95
N ILE A 390 3.35 -14.16 24.12
CA ILE A 390 2.80 -13.52 22.94
C ILE A 390 3.04 -14.45 21.76
N ASP A 391 1.95 -14.95 21.18
CA ASP A 391 2.01 -15.85 20.03
C ASP A 391 1.83 -15.06 18.74
N ASP A 392 2.94 -14.95 18.01
CA ASP A 392 3.05 -14.34 16.70
C ASP A 392 3.45 -15.42 15.70
N PRO A 393 2.50 -15.94 14.89
CA PRO A 393 2.71 -17.09 14.01
C PRO A 393 3.88 -16.98 13.04
N VAL A 394 4.20 -15.77 12.58
CA VAL A 394 5.16 -15.54 11.50
C VAL A 394 6.38 -14.75 11.97
N GLY A 395 6.35 -14.23 13.20
CA GLY A 395 7.37 -13.32 13.72
C GLY A 395 7.23 -11.88 13.20
N ALA A 396 6.02 -11.46 12.82
CA ALA A 396 5.74 -10.13 12.29
C ALA A 396 6.14 -9.00 13.26
N CYS A 397 5.90 -9.14 14.56
CA CYS A 397 6.32 -8.20 15.59
C CYS A 397 7.85 -8.11 15.68
N SER A 398 8.55 -9.23 15.51
CA SER A 398 10.02 -9.21 15.52
C SER A 398 10.58 -8.51 14.28
N VAL A 399 10.10 -8.90 13.10
CA VAL A 399 10.56 -8.34 11.82
C VAL A 399 10.18 -6.86 11.68
N HIS A 400 8.95 -6.49 11.99
CA HIS A 400 8.45 -5.14 11.66
C HIS A 400 8.52 -4.17 12.83
N LEU A 401 8.14 -4.59 14.04
CA LEU A 401 8.22 -3.72 15.21
C LEU A 401 9.64 -3.57 15.71
N VAL A 402 10.29 -4.67 16.11
CA VAL A 402 11.63 -4.59 16.74
C VAL A 402 12.67 -4.08 15.74
N CYS A 403 12.73 -4.66 14.54
CA CYS A 403 13.69 -4.19 13.54
C CYS A 403 13.29 -2.84 12.93
N GLY A 404 12.01 -2.46 12.96
CA GLY A 404 11.55 -1.12 12.56
C GLY A 404 12.07 -0.05 13.52
N VAL A 405 11.87 -0.27 14.83
CA VAL A 405 12.42 0.59 15.89
C VAL A 405 13.95 0.67 15.78
N TRP A 406 14.61 -0.47 15.58
CA TRP A 406 16.06 -0.49 15.37
C TRP A 406 16.47 0.31 14.12
N GLY A 407 15.82 0.12 12.98
CA GLY A 407 16.17 0.84 11.76
C GLY A 407 16.03 2.36 11.92
N THR A 408 15.02 2.79 12.67
CA THR A 408 14.84 4.20 13.01
C THR A 408 15.93 4.71 13.97
N LEU A 409 16.34 3.92 14.98
CA LEU A 409 17.51 4.27 15.82
C LEU A 409 18.80 4.31 15.00
N ALA A 410 18.97 3.38 14.06
CA ALA A 410 20.13 3.30 13.19
C ALA A 410 20.30 4.57 12.35
N VAL A 411 19.23 5.28 11.98
CA VAL A 411 19.33 6.61 11.37
C VAL A 411 20.10 7.60 12.25
N GLY A 412 19.81 7.63 13.54
CA GLY A 412 20.50 8.51 14.51
C GLY A 412 21.97 8.16 14.70
N LEU A 413 22.39 6.96 14.32
CA LEU A 413 23.76 6.47 14.47
C LEU A 413 24.55 6.57 13.16
N PHE A 414 23.99 6.02 12.07
CA PHE A 414 24.67 5.71 10.81
C PHE A 414 24.33 6.67 9.65
N ASN A 415 23.46 7.67 9.84
CA ASN A 415 23.24 8.66 8.80
C ASN A 415 24.54 9.47 8.55
N LEU A 416 25.04 9.50 7.31
CA LEU A 416 26.32 10.12 6.97
C LEU A 416 26.37 11.63 7.30
N GLN A 417 25.22 12.32 7.22
CA GLN A 417 25.13 13.77 7.36
C GLN A 417 24.61 14.23 8.72
N LYS A 418 24.05 13.32 9.53
CA LYS A 418 23.43 13.67 10.83
C LYS A 418 23.69 12.67 11.95
N GLY A 419 24.32 11.54 11.66
CA GLY A 419 24.47 10.42 12.59
C GLY A 419 25.61 10.63 13.60
N LEU A 420 25.40 10.07 14.78
CA LEU A 420 26.36 10.13 15.90
C LEU A 420 27.75 9.60 15.52
N PHE A 421 27.83 8.50 14.78
CA PHE A 421 29.11 7.88 14.41
C PHE A 421 29.93 8.69 13.39
N TYR A 422 29.32 9.74 12.83
CA TYR A 422 29.98 10.67 11.90
C TYR A 422 30.24 12.05 12.52
N GLY A 423 30.13 12.18 13.85
CA GLY A 423 30.52 13.39 14.58
C GLY A 423 29.42 14.44 14.75
N HIS A 424 28.17 14.13 14.42
CA HIS A 424 27.03 15.07 14.46
C HIS A 424 26.30 15.14 15.82
N GLY A 425 26.83 14.47 16.84
CA GLY A 425 26.27 14.47 18.20
C GLY A 425 24.97 13.67 18.37
N PHE A 426 24.29 13.86 19.51
CA PHE A 426 23.11 13.06 19.89
C PHE A 426 21.76 13.63 19.42
N ALA A 427 21.76 14.81 18.80
CA ALA A 427 20.52 15.51 18.42
C ALA A 427 19.64 14.64 17.49
N GLN A 428 20.23 14.08 16.42
CA GLN A 428 19.48 13.22 15.50
C GLN A 428 18.95 11.97 16.22
N LEU A 429 19.74 11.32 17.07
CA LEU A 429 19.29 10.16 17.84
C LEU A 429 18.10 10.51 18.75
N GLY A 430 18.12 11.70 19.37
CA GLY A 430 17.00 12.24 20.13
C GLY A 430 15.73 12.40 19.29
N SER A 431 15.83 12.97 18.08
CA SER A 431 14.70 13.09 17.15
C SER A 431 14.16 11.72 16.73
N GLN A 432 15.03 10.72 16.51
CA GLN A 432 14.61 9.34 16.20
C GLN A 432 13.83 8.70 17.37
N ILE A 433 14.31 8.86 18.60
CA ILE A 433 13.63 8.36 19.81
C ILE A 433 12.26 9.04 19.98
N LEU A 434 12.19 10.36 19.78
CA LEU A 434 10.93 11.10 19.82
C LEU A 434 9.93 10.52 18.81
N GLY A 435 10.36 10.30 17.56
CA GLY A 435 9.52 9.67 16.54
C GLY A 435 9.04 8.27 16.97
N ILE A 436 9.96 7.39 17.38
CA ILE A 436 9.62 6.02 17.84
C ILE A 436 8.55 6.05 18.93
N VAL A 437 8.72 6.89 19.95
CA VAL A 437 7.77 7.00 21.07
C VAL A 437 6.43 7.56 20.60
N SER A 438 6.42 8.59 19.76
CA SER A 438 5.20 9.21 19.29
C SER A 438 4.36 8.30 18.40
N TYR A 439 4.98 7.65 17.41
CA TYR A 439 4.31 6.65 16.58
C TYR A 439 3.85 5.46 17.44
N GLY A 440 4.69 4.98 18.35
CA GLY A 440 4.36 3.88 19.26
C GLY A 440 3.14 4.17 20.13
N VAL A 441 3.13 5.32 20.82
CA VAL A 441 2.01 5.72 21.69
C VAL A 441 0.72 5.85 20.89
N TRP A 442 0.76 6.53 19.74
CA TRP A 442 -0.41 6.74 18.89
C TRP A 442 -1.00 5.42 18.40
N THR A 443 -0.15 4.56 17.85
CA THR A 443 -0.60 3.28 17.31
C THR A 443 -1.06 2.34 18.40
N VAL A 444 -0.39 2.30 19.55
CA VAL A 444 -0.82 1.47 20.69
C VAL A 444 -2.18 1.95 21.21
N VAL A 445 -2.36 3.24 21.46
CA VAL A 445 -3.63 3.80 21.95
C VAL A 445 -4.75 3.53 20.96
N GLY A 446 -4.55 3.86 19.69
CA GLY A 446 -5.55 3.60 18.64
C GLY A 446 -5.90 2.12 18.54
N SER A 447 -4.88 1.24 18.52
CA SER A 447 -5.09 -0.21 18.39
C SER A 447 -5.79 -0.79 19.62
N VAL A 448 -5.43 -0.38 20.84
CA VAL A 448 -6.09 -0.84 22.07
C VAL A 448 -7.57 -0.48 22.04
N ILE A 449 -7.91 0.75 21.65
CA ILE A 449 -9.30 1.20 21.54
C ILE A 449 -10.06 0.33 20.54
N ILE A 450 -9.58 0.20 19.31
CA ILE A 450 -10.32 -0.50 18.25
C ILE A 450 -10.42 -2.00 18.54
N TRP A 451 -9.31 -2.66 18.93
CA TRP A 451 -9.36 -4.09 19.27
C TRP A 451 -10.27 -4.38 20.46
N SER A 452 -10.30 -3.50 21.47
CA SER A 452 -11.18 -3.69 22.63
C SER A 452 -12.65 -3.51 22.26
N ILE A 453 -12.97 -2.54 21.39
CA ILE A 453 -14.34 -2.35 20.87
C ILE A 453 -14.77 -3.58 20.07
N LEU A 454 -13.96 -4.05 19.14
CA LEU A 454 -14.24 -5.26 18.35
C LEU A 454 -14.43 -6.49 19.25
N LYS A 455 -13.56 -6.66 20.26
CA LYS A 455 -13.70 -7.72 21.26
C LYS A 455 -15.01 -7.65 22.03
N ALA A 456 -15.45 -6.47 22.41
CA ALA A 456 -16.69 -6.27 23.17
C ALA A 456 -17.96 -6.47 22.31
N LEU A 457 -17.91 -6.11 21.02
CA LEU A 457 -19.08 -6.14 20.14
C LEU A 457 -19.24 -7.44 19.35
N LEU A 458 -18.14 -7.99 18.83
CA LEU A 458 -18.15 -9.13 17.89
C LEU A 458 -17.43 -10.36 18.45
N GLY A 459 -16.48 -10.14 19.37
CA GLY A 459 -15.59 -11.17 19.91
C GLY A 459 -14.51 -11.58 18.90
N LEU A 460 -13.26 -11.20 19.16
CA LEU A 460 -12.15 -11.28 18.19
C LEU A 460 -11.75 -12.69 17.74
N ARG A 461 -12.00 -13.70 18.58
CA ARG A 461 -11.48 -15.07 18.38
C ARG A 461 -12.58 -15.99 17.90
N VAL A 462 -12.25 -16.87 16.95
CA VAL A 462 -13.12 -17.98 16.55
C VAL A 462 -13.36 -18.96 17.72
N SER A 463 -14.34 -19.84 17.58
CA SER A 463 -14.60 -20.87 18.61
C SER A 463 -13.42 -21.85 18.75
N PRO A 464 -13.23 -22.49 19.92
CA PRO A 464 -12.19 -23.52 20.09
C PRO A 464 -12.30 -24.66 19.07
N GLU A 465 -13.52 -25.08 18.75
CA GLU A 465 -13.81 -26.12 17.77
C GLU A 465 -13.33 -25.72 16.37
N GLU A 466 -13.63 -24.48 15.98
CA GLU A 466 -13.24 -23.91 14.69
C GLU A 466 -11.73 -23.68 14.58
N GLU A 467 -11.08 -23.24 15.66
CA GLU A 467 -9.61 -23.12 15.70
C GLU A 467 -8.93 -24.49 15.60
N LEU A 468 -9.52 -25.54 16.18
CA LEU A 468 -9.04 -26.92 16.08
C LEU A 468 -9.27 -27.50 14.69
N GLN A 469 -10.43 -27.24 14.07
CA GLN A 469 -10.74 -27.69 12.71
C GLN A 469 -9.90 -26.96 11.65
N GLY A 470 -9.69 -25.67 11.83
CA GLY A 470 -9.02 -24.78 10.87
C GLY A 470 -10.00 -23.79 10.24
N LEU A 471 -9.57 -22.54 10.12
CA LEU A 471 -10.39 -21.42 9.65
C LEU A 471 -10.72 -21.53 8.15
N ASP A 472 -10.01 -22.38 7.40
CA ASP A 472 -10.33 -22.67 6.00
C ASP A 472 -11.74 -23.28 5.89
N ILE A 473 -12.09 -24.19 6.80
CA ILE A 473 -13.44 -24.77 6.86
C ILE A 473 -14.39 -23.85 7.60
N GLY A 474 -13.98 -23.38 8.80
CA GLY A 474 -14.83 -22.60 9.69
C GLY A 474 -15.37 -21.30 9.11
N GLU A 475 -14.50 -20.52 8.46
CA GLU A 475 -14.84 -19.19 7.95
C GLU A 475 -15.04 -19.18 6.43
N HIS A 476 -14.38 -20.08 5.69
CA HIS A 476 -14.39 -20.07 4.22
C HIS A 476 -15.11 -21.26 3.57
N GLY A 477 -15.41 -22.31 4.33
CA GLY A 477 -16.10 -23.51 3.81
C GLY A 477 -15.35 -24.22 2.69
N MET A 478 -14.03 -24.07 2.58
CA MET A 478 -13.22 -24.59 1.48
C MET A 478 -11.82 -25.00 1.93
N GLU A 479 -11.14 -25.83 1.14
CA GLU A 479 -9.79 -26.29 1.44
C GLU A 479 -8.79 -25.81 0.40
N ALA A 480 -7.59 -25.40 0.83
CA ALA A 480 -6.53 -25.00 -0.07
C ALA A 480 -5.96 -26.18 -0.90
N TYR A 481 -6.04 -27.41 -0.39
CA TYR A 481 -5.35 -28.59 -0.94
C TYR A 481 -6.30 -29.77 -1.21
N SER A 482 -7.29 -29.57 -2.08
CA SER A 482 -8.23 -30.63 -2.44
C SER A 482 -7.50 -31.86 -3.03
N GLY A 483 -7.78 -33.04 -2.47
CA GLY A 483 -7.22 -34.32 -2.91
C GLY A 483 -5.81 -34.66 -2.41
N PHE A 484 -5.18 -33.78 -1.61
CA PHE A 484 -3.91 -34.09 -0.95
C PHE A 484 -4.16 -34.84 0.37
N ALA A 485 -3.34 -35.85 0.66
CA ALA A 485 -3.35 -36.51 1.96
C ALA A 485 -2.95 -35.49 3.05
N LYS A 486 -3.84 -35.27 4.02
CA LYS A 486 -3.54 -34.48 5.22
C LYS A 486 -2.74 -35.36 6.18
N ASP A 487 -1.73 -34.79 6.84
CA ASP A 487 -0.91 -35.54 7.80
C ASP A 487 -1.79 -36.27 8.82
N ALA A 488 -1.42 -37.53 9.12
CA ALA A 488 -2.21 -38.51 9.88
C ALA A 488 -2.57 -38.11 11.32
N SER A 489 -2.17 -36.92 11.79
CA SER A 489 -2.59 -36.36 13.08
C SER A 489 -4.11 -36.15 13.20
N ASN A 490 -4.84 -36.05 12.08
CA ASN A 490 -6.31 -36.04 12.05
C ASN A 490 -6.94 -37.43 11.87
N ALA A 491 -6.16 -38.49 11.64
CA ALA A 491 -6.70 -39.83 11.42
C ALA A 491 -7.18 -40.52 12.71
N LEU A 492 -6.87 -39.96 13.89
CA LEU A 492 -7.30 -40.53 15.17
C LEU A 492 -8.73 -40.11 15.58
N SER A 493 -9.35 -39.13 14.92
CA SER A 493 -10.75 -38.77 15.17
C SER A 493 -11.75 -39.51 14.28
N SER A 494 -11.28 -40.30 13.29
CA SER A 494 -12.14 -41.04 12.36
C SER A 494 -12.16 -42.55 12.60
N ILE A 495 -11.70 -43.03 13.77
CA ILE A 495 -11.72 -44.46 14.16
C ILE A 495 -12.67 -44.69 15.35
N SER A 496 -13.65 -43.81 15.56
CA SER A 496 -14.66 -43.98 16.62
C SER A 496 -16.09 -43.75 16.14
N GLU A 497 -16.44 -44.32 14.99
CA GLU A 497 -17.83 -44.64 14.63
C GLU A 497 -17.99 -46.12 14.33
#